data_AF-A0A8C4ZMR1-F1
#
_entry.id   AF-A0A8C4ZMR1-F1
#
_cell.length_a   1.000
_cell.length_b   1.000
_cell.length_c   1.000
_cell.angle_alpha   90.00
_cell.angle_beta   90.00
_cell.angle_gamma   90.00
#
_symmetry.space_group_name_H-M   'P 1'
#
loop_
_entity.id
_entity.type
_entity.pdbx_description
1 polymer ?
#
loop_
_entity_poly.entity_id
_entity_poly.type
_entity_poly.pdbx_seq_one_letter_code
_entity_poly.pdbx_strand_id
1 'polypeptide(L)'
;MILTPYTIALKTLVSSTRSKIDFQQLLKKQTLNLEQQEFVHDMRRRSKNRMAAQRCRKRKLDCIYSLECEINKLVRTPLFGLFQLKMKTWHTVSALCDKICSEASLMPEQLQVLAKYTTADCPFSSLIPRLDTALSGPTPSPQALASLPACPSDLAADEPYPIINL
;
A
#
# COMPACT_ATOMS: atom_id res chain seq x y z
N MET A 1 28.45 -37.95 17.20
CA MET A 1 28.49 -36.79 18.10
C MET A 1 27.48 -36.99 19.21
N ILE A 2 27.90 -37.55 20.34
CA ILE A 2 27.01 -37.81 21.48
C ILE A 2 26.69 -36.46 22.13
N LEU A 3 25.48 -35.94 21.94
CA LEU A 3 24.99 -34.82 22.73
C LEU A 3 24.82 -35.32 24.16
N THR A 4 25.81 -35.06 25.01
CA THR A 4 25.68 -35.34 26.44
C THR A 4 24.45 -34.59 26.98
N PRO A 5 23.70 -35.16 27.93
CA PRO A 5 22.56 -34.48 28.56
C PRO A 5 22.96 -33.14 29.20
N TYR A 6 24.23 -33.00 29.59
CA TYR A 6 24.85 -31.74 30.02
C TYR A 6 24.80 -30.64 28.95
N THR A 7 25.02 -30.98 27.68
CA THR A 7 25.02 -30.02 26.57
C THR A 7 23.61 -29.51 26.27
N ILE A 8 22.61 -30.39 26.39
CA ILE A 8 21.20 -30.04 26.18
C ILE A 8 20.72 -29.12 27.32
N ALA A 9 21.02 -29.47 28.58
CA ALA A 9 20.68 -28.64 29.74
C ALA A 9 21.33 -27.25 29.67
N LEU A 10 22.61 -27.15 29.27
CA LEU A 10 23.31 -25.88 29.09
C LEU A 10 22.73 -25.04 27.95
N LYS A 11 22.40 -25.66 26.80
CA LYS A 11 21.70 -24.96 25.71
C LYS A 11 20.37 -24.39 26.18
N THR A 12 19.55 -25.17 26.90
CA THR A 12 18.28 -24.71 27.46
C THR A 12 18.46 -23.59 28.51
N LEU A 13 19.46 -23.67 29.39
CA LEU A 13 19.79 -22.63 30.36
C LEU A 13 20.15 -21.30 29.69
N VAL A 14 20.94 -21.37 28.62
CA VAL A 14 21.51 -20.21 27.94
C VAL A 14 20.52 -19.55 26.98
N SER A 15 19.68 -20.32 26.28
CA SER A 15 18.70 -19.79 25.32
C SER A 15 17.37 -19.41 25.96
N SER A 16 17.08 -19.89 27.18
CA SER A 16 15.78 -19.63 27.82
C SER A 16 15.58 -18.17 28.22
N THR A 17 14.40 -17.65 27.89
CA THR A 17 13.83 -16.37 28.36
C THR A 17 13.43 -16.39 29.84
N ARG A 18 13.87 -17.40 30.60
CA ARG A 18 13.50 -17.62 32.00
C ARG A 18 13.90 -16.47 32.91
N SER A 19 13.19 -16.34 34.03
CA SER A 19 13.49 -15.34 35.05
C SER A 19 14.87 -15.57 35.68
N LYS A 20 15.42 -14.53 36.35
CA LYS A 20 16.70 -14.65 37.07
C LYS A 20 16.63 -15.74 38.15
N ILE A 21 15.48 -15.88 38.81
CA ILE A 21 15.25 -16.82 39.91
C ILE A 21 15.27 -18.26 39.39
N ASP A 22 14.52 -18.55 38.33
CA ASP A 22 14.47 -19.90 37.74
C ASP A 22 15.84 -20.33 37.20
N PHE A 23 16.59 -19.38 36.63
CA PHE A 23 17.95 -19.62 36.15
C PHE A 23 18.89 -19.98 37.28
N GLN A 24 18.86 -19.25 38.40
CA GLN A 24 19.67 -19.58 39.58
C GLN A 24 19.27 -20.93 40.20
N GLN A 25 17.97 -21.23 40.28
CA GLN A 25 17.50 -22.52 40.79
C GLN A 25 17.98 -23.68 39.91
N LEU A 26 18.00 -23.51 38.59
CA LEU A 26 18.47 -24.56 37.68
C LEU A 26 20.00 -24.69 37.70
N LEU A 27 20.74 -23.59 37.85
CA LEU A 27 22.19 -23.64 38.05
C LEU A 27 22.58 -24.39 39.32
N LYS A 28 21.85 -24.19 40.43
CA LYS A 28 22.11 -24.88 41.71
C LYS A 28 21.92 -26.40 41.64
N LYS A 29 21.13 -26.90 40.67
CA LYS A 29 20.93 -28.34 40.43
C LYS A 29 22.11 -28.97 39.67
N GLN A 30 23.02 -28.17 39.14
CA GLN A 30 24.19 -28.62 38.40
C GLN A 30 25.45 -28.42 39.26
N THR A 31 26.31 -29.43 39.32
CA THR A 31 27.62 -29.33 39.99
C THR A 31 28.62 -28.68 39.03
N LEU A 32 28.69 -27.34 39.03
CA LEU A 32 29.57 -26.55 38.18
C LEU A 32 30.62 -25.80 39.01
N ASN A 33 31.85 -25.74 38.53
CA ASN A 33 32.88 -24.89 39.12
C ASN A 33 32.61 -23.39 38.83
N LEU A 34 33.36 -22.49 39.48
CA LEU A 34 33.15 -21.03 39.36
C LEU A 34 33.31 -20.54 37.91
N GLU A 35 34.36 -21.00 37.22
CA GLU A 35 34.66 -20.63 35.83
C GLU A 35 33.54 -21.03 34.85
N GLN A 36 32.98 -22.23 35.04
CA GLN A 36 31.83 -22.72 34.27
C GLN A 36 30.57 -21.91 34.57
N GLN A 37 30.35 -21.49 35.81
CA GLN A 37 29.21 -20.63 36.16
C GLN A 37 29.32 -19.28 35.45
N GLU A 38 30.48 -18.62 35.50
CA GLU A 38 30.73 -17.36 34.79
C GLU A 38 30.50 -17.50 33.28
N PHE A 39 31.00 -18.59 32.68
CA PHE A 39 30.79 -18.88 31.27
C PHE A 39 29.29 -18.98 30.92
N VAL A 40 28.50 -19.72 31.72
CA VAL A 40 27.06 -19.87 31.49
C VAL A 40 26.31 -18.55 31.67
N HIS A 41 26.75 -17.70 32.63
CA HIS A 41 26.22 -16.36 32.81
C HIS A 41 26.47 -15.46 31.59
N ASP A 42 27.70 -15.41 31.06
CA ASP A 42 28.02 -14.62 29.87
C ASP A 42 27.29 -15.14 28.64
N MET A 43 27.22 -16.46 28.48
CA MET A 43 26.46 -17.06 27.40
C MET A 43 24.99 -16.66 27.45
N ARG A 44 24.34 -16.72 28.62
CA ARG A 44 22.95 -16.26 28.78
C ARG A 44 22.81 -14.76 28.52
N ARG A 45 23.78 -13.94 28.93
CA ARG A 45 23.79 -12.49 28.66
C ARG A 45 23.79 -12.23 27.15
N ARG A 46 24.68 -12.88 26.38
CA ARG A 46 24.76 -12.76 24.92
C ARG A 46 23.48 -13.24 24.24
N SER A 47 22.90 -14.36 24.67
CA SER A 47 21.64 -14.88 24.12
C SER A 47 20.47 -13.93 24.33
N LYS A 48 20.33 -13.35 25.54
CA LYS A 48 19.31 -12.32 25.80
C LYS A 48 19.52 -11.07 24.94
N ASN A 49 20.77 -10.62 24.76
CA ASN A 49 21.06 -9.47 23.91
C ASN A 49 20.72 -9.75 22.43
N ARG A 50 21.01 -10.96 21.93
CA ARG A 50 20.61 -11.40 20.59
C ARG A 50 19.09 -11.31 20.40
N MET A 51 18.33 -11.85 21.35
CA MET A 51 16.86 -11.79 21.32
C MET A 51 16.32 -10.36 21.46
N ALA A 52 16.95 -9.53 22.30
CA ALA A 52 16.59 -8.12 22.43
C ALA A 52 16.84 -7.35 21.13
N ALA A 53 17.97 -7.58 20.47
CA ALA A 53 18.28 -7.00 19.17
C ALA A 53 17.29 -7.46 18.09
N GLN A 54 16.93 -8.75 18.06
CA GLN A 54 15.89 -9.27 17.16
C GLN A 54 14.54 -8.60 17.38
N ARG A 55 14.09 -8.50 18.64
CA ARG A 55 12.84 -7.82 19.01
C ARG A 55 12.87 -6.34 18.68
N CYS A 56 14.02 -5.68 18.87
CA CYS A 56 14.20 -4.27 18.51
C CYS A 56 14.05 -4.05 17.01
N ARG A 57 14.73 -4.88 16.20
CA ARG A 57 14.59 -4.86 14.73
C ARG A 57 13.15 -5.10 14.29
N LYS A 58 12.51 -6.13 14.84
CA LYS A 58 11.10 -6.44 14.56
C LYS A 58 10.20 -5.24 14.87
N ARG A 59 10.30 -4.68 16.08
CA ARG A 59 9.50 -3.51 16.47
C ARG A 59 9.73 -2.30 15.55
N LYS A 60 10.97 -2.07 15.12
CA LYS A 60 11.29 -1.00 14.17
C LYS A 60 10.59 -1.22 12.83
N LEU A 61 10.63 -2.44 12.30
CA LEU A 61 9.95 -2.80 11.06
C LEU A 61 8.42 -2.72 11.19
N ASP A 62 7.85 -3.23 12.29
CA ASP A 62 6.42 -3.15 12.57
C ASP A 62 5.95 -1.68 12.59
N CYS A 63 6.75 -0.78 13.20
CA CYS A 63 6.47 0.66 13.22
C CYS A 63 6.52 1.27 11.81
N ILE A 64 7.54 0.95 11.02
CA ILE A 64 7.65 1.41 9.63
C ILE A 64 6.41 0.97 8.83
N TYR A 65 6.04 -0.31 8.91
CA TYR A 65 4.87 -0.84 8.20
C TYR A 65 3.55 -0.18 8.64
N SER A 66 3.38 0.07 9.95
CA SER A 66 2.20 0.80 10.45
C SER A 66 2.11 2.20 9.85
N LEU A 67 3.22 2.94 9.83
CA LEU A 67 3.30 4.28 9.26
C LEU A 67 3.03 4.27 7.76
N GLU A 68 3.59 3.32 7.01
CA GLU A 68 3.30 3.15 5.58
C GLU A 68 1.83 2.88 5.31
N CYS A 69 1.17 2.09 6.16
CA CYS A 69 -0.27 1.83 6.07
C CYS A 69 -1.09 3.09 6.35
N GLU A 70 -0.72 3.86 7.38
CA GLU A 70 -1.37 5.14 7.72
C GLU A 70 -1.23 6.17 6.59
N ILE A 71 -0.03 6.33 6.02
CA ILE A 71 0.21 7.21 4.85
C ILE A 71 -0.66 6.76 3.67
N ASN A 72 -0.68 5.47 3.35
CA ASN A 72 -1.49 4.95 2.26
C ASN A 72 -2.98 5.25 2.44
N LYS A 73 -3.50 5.10 3.67
CA LYS A 73 -4.88 5.48 4.00
C LYS A 73 -5.08 6.98 3.80
N LEU A 74 -4.20 7.80 4.37
CA LEU A 74 -4.31 9.25 4.32
C LEU A 74 -4.19 9.80 2.89
N VAL A 75 -3.49 9.14 1.97
CA VAL A 75 -3.42 9.55 0.56
C VAL A 75 -4.63 9.05 -0.24
N ARG A 76 -5.01 7.77 -0.07
CA ARG A 76 -6.07 7.16 -0.88
C ARG A 76 -7.45 7.73 -0.56
N THR A 77 -7.77 7.97 0.71
CA THR A 77 -9.11 8.43 1.11
C THR A 77 -9.46 9.83 0.56
N PRO A 78 -8.64 10.87 0.73
CA PRO A 78 -8.93 12.19 0.15
C PRO A 78 -8.80 12.20 -1.36
N LEU A 79 -7.88 11.43 -1.96
CA LEU A 79 -7.79 11.35 -3.42
C LEU A 79 -9.06 10.73 -4.02
N PHE A 80 -9.56 9.66 -3.41
CA PHE A 80 -10.83 9.04 -3.80
C PHE A 80 -12.01 10.01 -3.58
N GLY A 81 -12.03 10.72 -2.45
CA GLY A 81 -13.04 11.75 -2.17
C GLY A 81 -13.02 12.89 -3.18
N LEU A 82 -11.83 13.37 -3.55
CA LEU A 82 -11.65 14.41 -4.57
C LEU A 82 -12.09 13.92 -5.94
N PHE A 83 -11.72 12.69 -6.33
CA PHE A 83 -12.16 12.10 -7.60
C PHE A 83 -13.68 11.96 -7.65
N GLN A 84 -14.30 11.47 -6.58
CA GLN A 84 -15.76 11.40 -6.46
C GLN A 84 -16.43 12.77 -6.57
N LEU A 85 -15.92 13.77 -5.87
CA LEU A 85 -16.46 15.13 -5.92
C LEU A 85 -16.31 15.73 -7.32
N LYS A 86 -15.12 15.56 -7.95
CA LYS A 86 -14.87 15.98 -9.34
C LYS A 86 -15.90 15.37 -10.27
N MET A 87 -16.12 14.05 -10.21
CA MET A 87 -17.10 13.34 -11.05
C MET A 87 -18.53 13.85 -10.82
N LYS A 88 -18.97 14.01 -9.56
CA LYS A 88 -20.32 14.52 -9.23
C LYS A 88 -20.53 15.93 -9.77
N THR A 89 -19.58 16.82 -9.55
CA THR A 89 -19.63 18.20 -10.08
C THR A 89 -19.63 18.19 -11.59
N TRP A 90 -18.80 17.35 -12.23
CA TRP A 90 -18.72 17.25 -13.68
C TRP A 90 -20.05 16.83 -14.30
N HIS A 91 -20.69 15.77 -13.78
CA HIS A 91 -22.02 15.34 -14.22
C HIS A 91 -23.08 16.42 -14.01
N THR A 92 -23.06 17.09 -12.85
CA THR A 92 -24.03 18.14 -12.52
C THR A 92 -23.91 19.32 -13.49
N VAL A 93 -22.69 19.81 -13.72
CA VAL A 93 -22.47 20.94 -14.63
C VAL A 93 -22.79 20.54 -16.06
N SER A 94 -22.39 19.36 -16.52
CA SER A 94 -22.74 18.86 -17.86
C SER A 94 -24.26 18.81 -18.07
N ALA A 95 -25.02 18.26 -17.11
CA ALA A 95 -26.48 18.23 -17.17
C ALA A 95 -27.12 19.63 -17.20
N LEU A 96 -26.59 20.58 -16.42
CA LEU A 96 -27.03 21.98 -16.47
C LEU A 96 -26.72 22.64 -17.81
N CYS A 97 -25.55 22.36 -18.39
CA CYS A 97 -25.16 22.88 -19.69
C CYS A 97 -26.10 22.36 -20.79
N ASP A 98 -26.39 21.06 -20.81
CA ASP A 98 -27.35 20.46 -21.75
C ASP A 98 -28.74 21.10 -21.63
N LYS A 99 -29.20 21.34 -20.39
CA LYS A 99 -30.49 21.98 -20.13
C LYS A 99 -30.51 23.42 -20.65
N ILE A 100 -29.51 24.23 -20.31
CA ILE A 100 -29.41 25.62 -20.75
C ILE A 100 -29.34 25.70 -22.28
N CYS A 101 -28.55 24.84 -22.92
CA CYS A 101 -28.46 24.82 -24.38
C CYS A 101 -29.79 24.46 -25.05
N SER A 102 -30.54 23.54 -24.46
CA SER A 102 -31.86 23.15 -24.96
C SER A 102 -32.91 24.26 -24.75
N GLU A 103 -32.92 24.90 -23.58
CA GLU A 103 -33.87 25.95 -23.23
C GLU A 103 -33.61 27.27 -23.98
N ALA A 104 -32.34 27.60 -24.24
CA ALA A 104 -31.95 28.74 -25.05
C ALA A 104 -32.17 28.54 -26.56
N SER A 105 -32.61 27.35 -26.99
CA SER A 105 -32.82 27.00 -28.41
C SER A 105 -31.62 27.37 -29.30
N LEU A 106 -30.40 27.10 -28.79
CA LEU A 106 -29.17 27.48 -29.49
C LEU A 106 -29.06 26.75 -30.83
N MET A 107 -28.77 27.52 -31.89
CA MET A 107 -28.53 26.95 -33.21
C MET A 107 -27.17 26.21 -33.25
N PRO A 108 -27.02 25.20 -34.13
CA PRO A 108 -25.78 24.41 -34.24
C PRO A 108 -24.51 25.27 -34.43
N GLU A 109 -24.60 26.36 -35.18
CA GLU A 109 -23.48 27.29 -35.40
C GLU A 109 -23.05 28.01 -34.10
N GLN A 110 -24.00 28.34 -33.22
CA GLN A 110 -23.71 29.00 -31.94
C GLN A 110 -23.07 28.04 -30.94
N LEU A 111 -23.51 26.78 -30.95
CA LEU A 111 -22.86 25.71 -30.18
C LEU A 111 -21.42 25.48 -30.65
N GLN A 112 -21.14 25.63 -31.95
CA GLN A 112 -19.81 25.46 -32.51
C GLN A 112 -18.85 26.58 -32.07
N VAL A 113 -19.35 27.81 -31.91
CA VAL A 113 -18.57 28.91 -31.34
C VAL A 113 -18.26 28.62 -29.87
N LEU A 114 -19.24 28.14 -29.10
CA LEU A 114 -19.04 27.80 -27.69
C LEU A 114 -17.97 26.71 -27.53
N ALA A 115 -18.00 25.66 -28.35
CA ALA A 115 -17.04 24.55 -28.30
C ALA A 115 -15.58 24.99 -28.51
N LYS A 116 -15.33 26.04 -29.30
CA LYS A 116 -13.98 26.59 -29.54
C LYS A 116 -13.34 27.18 -28.28
N TYR A 117 -14.15 27.58 -27.31
CA TYR A 117 -13.69 28.11 -26.02
C TYR A 117 -13.71 27.06 -24.91
N THR A 118 -14.09 25.81 -25.22
CA THR A 118 -14.09 24.71 -24.27
C THR A 118 -12.81 23.91 -24.35
N THR A 119 -12.19 23.62 -23.20
CA THR A 119 -11.01 22.76 -23.10
C THR A 119 -11.42 21.33 -22.72
N ALA A 120 -10.57 20.33 -22.92
CA ALA A 120 -10.87 18.92 -22.62
C ALA A 120 -11.19 18.65 -21.13
N ASP A 121 -10.76 19.53 -20.23
CA ASP A 121 -11.06 19.47 -18.80
C ASP A 121 -12.33 20.24 -18.41
N CYS A 122 -13.02 20.88 -19.37
CA CYS A 122 -14.28 21.57 -19.13
C CYS A 122 -15.48 20.62 -19.27
N PRO A 123 -16.50 20.73 -18.40
CA PRO A 123 -17.72 19.90 -18.46
C PRO A 123 -18.54 20.11 -19.74
N PHE A 124 -18.27 21.21 -20.46
CA PHE A 124 -18.82 21.52 -21.78
C PHE A 124 -18.30 20.61 -22.91
N SER A 125 -17.25 19.81 -22.68
CA SER A 125 -16.78 18.85 -23.69
C SER A 125 -17.83 17.81 -24.08
N SER A 126 -18.84 17.60 -23.24
CA SER A 126 -20.03 16.77 -23.53
C SER A 126 -20.91 17.32 -24.67
N LEU A 127 -20.78 18.60 -25.02
CA LEU A 127 -21.49 19.22 -26.14
C LEU A 127 -20.78 18.95 -27.48
N ILE A 128 -19.50 18.58 -27.46
CA ILE A 128 -18.66 18.38 -28.66
C ILE A 128 -19.22 17.25 -29.56
N PRO A 129 -19.62 16.06 -29.04
CA PRO A 129 -20.19 15.01 -29.89
C PRO A 129 -21.57 15.32 -30.50
N ARG A 130 -22.36 16.22 -29.88
CA ARG A 130 -23.68 16.64 -30.42
C ARG A 130 -23.52 17.53 -31.66
N LEU A 131 -22.41 18.25 -31.77
CA LEU A 131 -22.04 19.09 -32.92
C LEU A 131 -21.58 18.27 -34.12
N ASP A 132 -20.79 17.22 -33.90
CA ASP A 132 -20.34 16.31 -34.97
C ASP A 132 -21.52 15.58 -35.62
N THR A 133 -22.55 15.25 -34.82
CA THR A 133 -23.79 14.60 -35.30
C THR A 133 -24.66 15.54 -36.14
N ALA A 134 -24.65 16.84 -35.86
CA ALA A 134 -25.40 17.84 -36.64
C ALA A 134 -24.74 18.18 -37.99
N LEU A 135 -23.44 17.91 -38.13
CA LEU A 135 -22.67 18.15 -39.36
C LEU A 135 -22.71 16.98 -40.37
N SER A 136 -23.14 15.78 -39.93
CA SER A 136 -23.26 14.59 -40.78
C SER A 136 -24.73 14.19 -41.00
N GLY A 137 -25.25 14.40 -42.21
CA GLY A 137 -26.48 13.76 -42.69
C GLY A 137 -26.36 12.21 -42.75
N PRO A 138 -27.46 11.47 -43.01
CA PRO A 138 -27.50 10.03 -42.80
C PRO A 138 -26.70 9.22 -43.84
N THR A 139 -26.18 8.07 -43.36
CA THR A 139 -25.63 6.85 -44.04
C THR A 139 -24.10 6.72 -44.16
N PRO A 140 -23.55 5.49 -44.30
CA PRO A 140 -23.44 4.46 -43.26
C PRO A 140 -21.95 4.10 -42.94
N SER A 141 -21.75 3.33 -41.86
CA SER A 141 -20.47 2.70 -41.43
C SER A 141 -19.72 1.99 -42.58
N PRO A 142 -18.37 1.81 -42.56
CA PRO A 142 -17.69 0.98 -41.56
C PRO A 142 -16.26 1.39 -41.12
N GLN A 143 -15.95 1.06 -39.86
CA GLN A 143 -14.61 0.66 -39.34
C GLN A 143 -13.41 1.61 -39.55
N ALA A 144 -12.92 2.21 -38.46
CA ALA A 144 -11.48 2.27 -38.16
C ALA A 144 -11.21 2.70 -36.71
N LEU A 145 -10.68 1.73 -35.95
CA LEU A 145 -9.69 1.90 -34.87
C LEU A 145 -10.15 2.57 -33.58
N ALA A 146 -10.62 1.71 -32.70
CA ALA A 146 -10.45 1.84 -31.26
C ALA A 146 -9.03 2.34 -30.91
N SER A 147 -8.95 3.37 -30.08
CA SER A 147 -7.75 3.73 -29.35
C SER A 147 -8.17 4.20 -27.97
N LEU A 148 -8.37 3.22 -27.08
CA LEU A 148 -8.30 3.41 -25.65
C LEU A 148 -6.87 3.89 -25.30
N PRO A 149 -6.68 4.87 -24.40
CA PRO A 149 -5.43 4.93 -23.67
C PRO A 149 -5.43 3.76 -22.68
N ALA A 150 -4.66 2.73 -23.01
CA ALA A 150 -4.29 1.69 -22.06
C ALA A 150 -3.48 2.35 -20.94
N CYS A 151 -3.98 2.26 -19.70
CA CYS A 151 -3.17 2.50 -18.51
C CYS A 151 -1.98 1.53 -18.52
N PRO A 152 -0.73 1.99 -18.31
CA PRO A 152 0.34 1.09 -17.94
C PRO A 152 0.03 0.58 -16.52
N SER A 153 -0.54 -0.62 -16.47
CA SER A 153 -0.53 -1.45 -15.28
C SER A 153 0.84 -2.11 -15.23
N ASP A 154 1.85 -1.41 -14.72
CA ASP A 154 3.03 -2.09 -14.22
C ASP A 154 2.72 -2.61 -12.83
N LEU A 155 2.20 -3.84 -12.84
CA LEU A 155 2.35 -4.81 -11.78
C LEU A 155 3.86 -5.01 -11.54
N ALA A 156 4.42 -4.23 -10.62
CA ALA A 156 5.61 -4.68 -9.91
C ALA A 156 5.20 -5.94 -9.14
N ALA A 157 5.61 -7.08 -9.67
CA ALA A 157 5.46 -8.38 -9.08
C ALA A 157 5.89 -8.34 -7.60
N ASP A 158 5.08 -8.98 -6.77
CA ASP A 158 5.44 -9.51 -5.47
C ASP A 158 6.79 -10.22 -5.58
N GLU A 159 7.86 -9.56 -5.18
CA GLU A 159 9.07 -10.25 -4.74
C GLU A 159 8.87 -10.53 -3.24
N PRO A 160 8.69 -11.78 -2.82
CA PRO A 160 8.68 -12.11 -1.41
C PRO A 160 10.10 -11.85 -0.90
N TYR A 161 10.29 -10.71 -0.23
CA TYR A 161 11.53 -10.42 0.48
C TYR A 161 11.92 -11.65 1.30
N PRO A 162 13.19 -12.09 1.21
CA PRO A 162 13.60 -13.37 1.77
C PRO A 162 13.26 -13.38 3.25
N ILE A 163 12.54 -14.41 3.67
CA ILE A 163 12.39 -14.75 5.08
C ILE A 163 13.81 -14.91 5.61
N ILE A 164 14.28 -13.89 6.33
CA ILE A 164 15.49 -13.99 7.13
C ILE A 164 15.14 -14.95 8.26
N ASN A 165 15.39 -16.24 8.02
CA ASN A 165 15.42 -17.24 9.08
C ASN A 165 16.52 -16.83 10.07
N LEU A 166 16.11 -16.28 11.22
CA LEU A 166 16.98 -16.00 12.38
C LEU A 166 16.35 -16.51 13.69
#